data_AF-A0A0J8RJI1-F1
#
_entry.id   AF-A0A0J8RJI1-F1
#
_cell.length_a   1.000
_cell.length_b   1.000
_cell.length_c   1.000
_cell.angle_alpha   90.00
_cell.angle_beta   90.00
_cell.angle_gamma   90.00
#
_symmetry.space_group_name_H-M   'P 1'
#
loop_
_entity.id
_entity.type
_entity.pdbx_description
1 polymer ?
#
loop_
_entity_poly.entity_id
_entity_poly.type
_entity_poly.pdbx_seq_one_letter_code
_entity_poly.pdbx_strand_id
1 'polypeptide(L)'
;MDQQPTPSPRLGILHHYLDKLCAFEHGGSTPELKPHTLLFIAGLSDGLGTVPFINDIAKALEPTKWSVFSVLLSSSYSGWGMSTLDRDIEEIGSCVAYVRRYKGGRGHDKPGMIALMGHSTGSQDVLHYLYSPNPLQAGSGLKRQPVDGAILQAPVSDREYLLQTLGTGSATSEALTKVYNELVALAKANVAAGNMDTALPLAATAQLGYPHDVPLSSHRFLSITSPDSPESPLEDDLFSSDLNDDRLLQTFGAIGSRGMLKGSLLVLPGEEDEYVPMWVNKEMLLERWENATKQGAGGRDIWDTTSGLVAGAFHSPSGRTQEEPRKELVSRVERYLNKMEKL
;
A
#
# COMPACT_ATOMS: atom_id res chain seq x y z
N MET A 1 10.22 -25.03 -1.79
CA MET A 1 11.27 -24.00 -1.66
C MET A 1 11.46 -23.39 -3.04
N ASP A 2 10.69 -22.36 -3.35
CA ASP A 2 10.99 -21.54 -4.54
C ASP A 2 12.37 -20.92 -4.35
N GLN A 3 13.20 -21.01 -5.40
CA GLN A 3 14.55 -20.46 -5.36
C GLN A 3 14.46 -18.96 -5.08
N GLN A 4 15.21 -18.49 -4.07
CA GLN A 4 15.42 -17.05 -3.91
C GLN A 4 15.91 -16.49 -5.26
N PRO A 5 15.31 -15.40 -5.75
CA PRO A 5 15.70 -14.83 -7.03
C PRO A 5 17.20 -14.50 -6.98
N THR A 6 17.95 -14.98 -7.97
CA THR A 6 19.39 -14.69 -8.09
C THR A 6 19.58 -13.18 -8.19
N PRO A 7 20.47 -12.57 -7.38
CA PRO A 7 20.80 -11.16 -7.50
C PRO A 7 21.18 -10.82 -8.94
N SER A 8 20.53 -9.82 -9.52
CA SER A 8 20.73 -9.42 -10.92
C SER A 8 20.63 -7.90 -11.06
N PRO A 9 21.43 -7.30 -11.95
CA PRO A 9 21.36 -5.88 -12.21
C PRO A 9 20.03 -5.51 -12.88
N ARG A 10 19.53 -4.32 -12.59
CA ARG A 10 18.35 -3.73 -13.23
C ARG A 10 18.73 -2.43 -13.92
N LEU A 11 18.34 -2.29 -15.17
CA LEU A 11 18.49 -1.06 -15.92
C LEU A 11 17.38 -0.08 -15.53
N GLY A 12 17.74 1.20 -15.44
CA GLY A 12 16.81 2.25 -15.05
C GLY A 12 17.53 3.54 -14.67
N ILE A 13 16.74 4.51 -14.21
CA ILE A 13 17.23 5.82 -13.79
C ILE A 13 16.90 6.01 -12.31
N LEU A 14 17.90 6.36 -11.52
CA LEU A 14 17.69 6.73 -10.12
C LEU A 14 17.43 8.23 -10.02
N HIS A 15 16.29 8.60 -9.47
CA HIS A 15 15.85 9.97 -9.27
C HIS A 15 15.93 10.35 -7.81
N HIS A 16 16.53 11.48 -7.48
CA HIS A 16 16.34 12.11 -6.18
C HIS A 16 15.12 13.02 -6.27
N TYR A 17 14.03 12.64 -5.59
CA TYR A 17 12.81 13.46 -5.54
C TYR A 17 12.76 14.36 -4.31
N LEU A 18 13.51 14.00 -3.25
CA LEU A 18 13.86 14.81 -2.10
C LEU A 18 15.35 14.61 -1.76
N ASP A 19 15.89 15.40 -0.84
CA ASP A 19 17.32 15.39 -0.46
C ASP A 19 17.83 13.98 -0.09
N LYS A 20 17.03 13.22 0.65
CA LYS A 20 17.39 11.89 1.17
C LYS A 20 16.54 10.75 0.63
N LEU A 21 15.62 11.01 -0.30
CA LEU A 21 14.71 10.00 -0.83
C LEU A 21 14.77 9.94 -2.34
N CYS A 22 14.76 8.71 -2.85
CA CYS A 22 14.90 8.42 -4.26
C CYS A 22 13.77 7.57 -4.81
N ALA A 23 13.57 7.64 -6.12
CA ALA A 23 12.67 6.77 -6.85
C ALA A 23 13.44 6.17 -8.04
N PHE A 24 13.22 4.89 -8.33
CA PHE A 24 13.85 4.19 -9.43
C PHE A 24 12.87 4.06 -10.60
N GLU A 25 13.15 4.73 -11.71
CA GLU A 25 12.44 4.58 -12.99
C GLU A 25 12.97 3.34 -13.70
N HIS A 26 12.13 2.30 -13.81
CA HIS A 26 12.47 1.07 -14.51
C HIS A 26 12.52 1.32 -16.02
N GLY A 27 13.56 0.82 -16.71
CA GLY A 27 13.69 1.03 -18.15
C GLY A 27 14.69 0.11 -18.84
N GLY A 28 14.63 0.10 -20.18
CA GLY A 28 15.57 -0.63 -21.04
C GLY A 28 16.84 0.17 -21.38
N SER A 29 17.68 -0.40 -22.25
CA SER A 29 18.99 0.15 -22.62
C SER A 29 18.94 1.54 -23.30
N THR A 30 17.79 1.92 -23.86
CA THR A 30 17.55 3.23 -24.48
C THR A 30 16.54 4.02 -23.63
N PRO A 31 16.94 5.16 -23.03
CA PRO A 31 16.03 5.98 -22.25
C PRO A 31 15.05 6.72 -23.18
N GLU A 32 13.89 6.12 -23.41
CA GLU A 32 12.76 6.83 -24.01
C GLU A 32 11.93 7.47 -22.90
N LEU A 33 11.71 8.78 -23.00
CA LEU A 33 10.88 9.49 -22.05
C LEU A 33 9.41 9.13 -22.28
N LYS A 34 8.85 8.38 -21.36
CA LYS A 34 7.43 8.05 -21.36
C LYS A 34 6.60 9.08 -20.60
N PRO A 35 5.50 9.59 -21.16
CA PRO A 35 4.73 10.67 -20.54
C PRO A 35 3.95 10.20 -19.30
N HIS A 36 3.52 8.94 -19.23
CA HIS A 36 2.70 8.43 -18.13
C HIS A 36 3.55 7.66 -17.12
N THR A 37 3.11 7.64 -15.87
CA THR A 37 3.85 7.00 -14.78
C THR A 37 2.95 6.17 -13.89
N LEU A 38 3.29 4.89 -13.73
CA LEU A 38 2.84 4.05 -12.64
C LEU A 38 3.84 4.20 -11.49
N LEU A 39 3.44 4.87 -10.41
CA LEU A 39 4.23 5.00 -9.18
C LEU A 39 3.86 3.84 -8.25
N PHE A 40 4.81 2.96 -8.02
CA PHE A 40 4.69 1.76 -7.20
C PHE A 40 5.20 2.01 -5.79
N ILE A 41 4.34 1.72 -4.80
CA ILE A 41 4.59 1.79 -3.37
C ILE A 41 4.60 0.35 -2.84
N ALA A 42 5.75 -0.08 -2.31
CA ALA A 42 5.94 -1.43 -1.79
C ALA A 42 5.43 -1.57 -0.35
N GLY A 43 5.51 -2.77 0.24
CA GLY A 43 5.16 -2.97 1.64
C GLY A 43 6.15 -2.33 2.62
N LEU A 44 5.78 -2.28 3.90
CA LEU A 44 6.56 -1.62 4.95
C LEU A 44 8.01 -2.14 5.07
N SER A 45 8.24 -3.45 4.94
CA SER A 45 9.60 -4.01 4.99
C SER A 45 10.34 -3.97 3.65
N ASP A 46 9.70 -3.46 2.61
CA ASP A 46 10.23 -3.41 1.27
C ASP A 46 10.93 -2.08 0.98
N GLY A 47 11.65 -2.08 -0.13
CA GLY A 47 12.24 -0.91 -0.74
C GLY A 47 12.59 -1.19 -2.20
N LEU A 48 13.61 -0.52 -2.74
CA LEU A 48 13.99 -0.69 -4.14
C LEU A 48 14.42 -2.15 -4.43
N GLY A 49 13.78 -2.77 -5.42
CA GLY A 49 14.16 -4.10 -5.94
C GLY A 49 13.70 -5.31 -5.11
N THR A 50 12.87 -5.10 -4.09
CA THR A 50 12.42 -6.15 -3.15
C THR A 50 11.21 -6.95 -3.65
N VAL A 51 10.33 -6.33 -4.44
CA VAL A 51 9.10 -6.96 -4.96
C VAL A 51 9.32 -7.46 -6.40
N PRO A 52 9.44 -8.78 -6.67
CA PRO A 52 9.92 -9.25 -7.97
C PRO A 52 8.97 -9.01 -9.15
N PHE A 53 7.66 -9.15 -8.95
CA PHE A 53 6.67 -9.05 -10.04
C PHE A 53 6.58 -7.64 -10.65
N ILE A 54 7.08 -6.61 -9.96
CA ILE A 54 7.12 -5.24 -10.52
C ILE A 54 7.98 -5.19 -11.79
N ASN A 55 8.96 -6.08 -11.91
CA ASN A 55 9.78 -6.19 -13.11
C ASN A 55 8.98 -6.73 -14.30
N ASP A 56 8.03 -7.65 -14.05
CA ASP A 56 7.15 -8.18 -15.08
C ASP A 56 6.14 -7.12 -15.53
N ILE A 57 5.64 -6.28 -14.60
CA ILE A 57 4.83 -5.10 -14.93
C ILE A 57 5.65 -4.10 -15.77
N ALA A 58 6.86 -3.75 -15.34
CA ALA A 58 7.73 -2.82 -16.06
C ALA A 58 7.99 -3.32 -17.50
N LYS A 59 8.29 -4.61 -17.65
CA LYS A 59 8.48 -5.27 -18.94
C LYS A 59 7.22 -5.25 -19.81
N ALA A 60 6.05 -5.55 -19.24
CA ALA A 60 4.78 -5.52 -19.97
C ALA A 60 4.43 -4.09 -20.43
N LEU A 61 4.85 -3.06 -19.69
CA LEU A 61 4.62 -1.67 -20.03
C LEU A 61 5.70 -1.08 -20.97
N GLU A 62 6.80 -1.78 -21.27
CA GLU A 62 7.84 -1.35 -22.22
C GLU A 62 7.32 -0.85 -23.58
N PRO A 63 6.35 -1.51 -24.27
CA PRO A 63 5.82 -1.02 -25.54
C PRO A 63 4.79 0.12 -25.39
N THR A 64 4.45 0.53 -24.18
CA THR A 64 3.40 1.54 -23.90
C THR A 64 3.99 2.92 -23.57
N LYS A 65 3.13 3.92 -23.38
CA LYS A 65 3.49 5.27 -22.90
C LYS A 65 3.67 5.35 -21.38
N TRP A 66 3.61 4.23 -20.66
CA TRP A 66 3.79 4.15 -19.21
C TRP A 66 5.21 3.75 -18.82
N SER A 67 5.79 4.52 -17.90
CA SER A 67 7.00 4.20 -17.15
C SER A 67 6.61 3.73 -15.75
N VAL A 68 7.38 2.80 -15.18
CA VAL A 68 7.18 2.34 -13.79
C VAL A 68 8.23 2.99 -12.91
N PHE A 69 7.81 3.56 -11.78
CA PHE A 69 8.68 4.10 -10.75
C PHE A 69 8.48 3.29 -9.47
N SER A 70 9.54 2.78 -8.85
CA SER A 70 9.48 2.31 -7.46
C SER A 70 9.96 3.42 -6.54
N VAL A 71 9.12 3.85 -5.60
CA VAL A 71 9.48 4.91 -4.64
C VAL A 71 10.14 4.32 -3.40
N LEU A 72 11.18 4.98 -2.91
CA LEU A 72 11.73 4.74 -1.57
C LEU A 72 11.19 5.82 -0.62
N LEU A 73 10.62 5.39 0.50
CA LEU A 73 10.07 6.25 1.55
C LEU A 73 10.96 6.18 2.80
N SER A 74 10.77 7.10 3.74
CA SER A 74 11.39 7.01 5.07
C SER A 74 10.95 5.76 5.83
N SER A 75 9.75 5.24 5.52
CA SER A 75 9.20 4.00 6.10
C SER A 75 9.75 2.72 5.48
N SER A 76 10.46 2.78 4.36
CA SER A 76 11.00 1.59 3.71
C SER A 76 12.00 0.81 4.59
N TYR A 77 12.15 -0.49 4.33
CA TYR A 77 13.03 -1.41 5.04
C TYR A 77 12.75 -1.51 6.55
N SER A 78 13.50 -0.79 7.38
CA SER A 78 13.37 -0.81 8.85
C SER A 78 12.81 0.49 9.41
N GLY A 79 12.43 1.44 8.55
CA GLY A 79 11.94 2.76 8.97
C GLY A 79 10.47 2.78 9.39
N TRP A 80 9.66 1.83 8.91
CA TRP A 80 8.21 1.83 9.07
C TRP A 80 7.73 1.83 10.53
N GLY A 81 8.46 1.19 11.43
CA GLY A 81 8.08 1.11 12.84
C GLY A 81 8.11 2.48 13.56
N MET A 82 8.79 3.46 12.97
CA MET A 82 8.93 4.83 13.48
C MET A 82 8.36 5.89 12.52
N SER A 83 7.59 5.47 11.52
CA SER A 83 6.87 6.35 10.58
C SER A 83 5.37 6.31 10.83
N THR A 84 4.62 7.13 10.09
CA THR A 84 3.15 7.16 10.07
C THR A 84 2.66 7.19 8.62
N LEU A 85 1.43 6.75 8.38
CA LEU A 85 0.82 6.84 7.04
C LEU A 85 0.76 8.30 6.55
N ASP A 86 0.51 9.25 7.45
CA ASP A 86 0.53 10.69 7.16
C ASP A 86 1.86 11.13 6.53
N ARG A 87 3.00 10.70 7.12
CA ARG A 87 4.33 11.01 6.60
C ARG A 87 4.54 10.36 5.22
N ASP A 88 4.14 9.11 5.09
CA ASP A 88 4.32 8.33 3.87
C ASP A 88 3.57 8.99 2.70
N ILE A 89 2.33 9.45 2.91
CA ILE A 89 1.56 10.12 1.84
C ILE A 89 2.05 11.53 1.51
N GLU A 90 2.72 12.24 2.43
CA GLU A 90 3.42 13.49 2.14
C GLU A 90 4.67 13.27 1.28
N GLU A 91 5.43 12.22 1.57
CA GLU A 91 6.60 11.80 0.79
C GLU A 91 6.18 11.32 -0.61
N ILE A 92 5.13 10.50 -0.71
CA ILE A 92 4.50 10.10 -1.98
C ILE A 92 4.01 11.34 -2.73
N GLY A 93 3.37 12.29 -2.05
CA GLY A 93 2.91 13.55 -2.65
C GLY A 93 4.05 14.38 -3.25
N SER A 94 5.19 14.41 -2.56
CA SER A 94 6.43 15.04 -3.05
C SER A 94 7.00 14.31 -4.26
N CYS A 95 6.96 12.98 -4.27
CA CYS A 95 7.38 12.17 -5.41
C CYS A 95 6.47 12.40 -6.63
N VAL A 96 5.14 12.45 -6.45
CA VAL A 96 4.18 12.80 -7.51
C VAL A 96 4.49 14.18 -8.10
N ALA A 97 4.72 15.19 -7.26
CA ALA A 97 5.08 16.53 -7.72
C ALA A 97 6.41 16.56 -8.51
N TYR A 98 7.41 15.80 -8.05
CA TYR A 98 8.67 15.62 -8.76
C TYR A 98 8.46 14.98 -10.14
N VAL A 99 7.73 13.86 -10.21
CA VAL A 99 7.46 13.14 -11.46
C VAL A 99 6.74 14.04 -12.46
N ARG A 100 5.71 14.77 -12.03
CA ARG A 100 5.00 15.74 -12.91
C ARG A 100 5.96 16.78 -13.47
N ARG A 101 6.86 17.35 -12.67
CA ARG A 101 7.86 18.32 -13.13
C ARG A 101 8.88 17.70 -14.09
N TYR A 102 9.39 16.52 -13.74
CA TYR A 102 10.37 15.78 -14.56
C TYR A 102 9.83 15.44 -15.95
N LYS A 103 8.59 14.93 -16.01
CA LYS A 103 7.92 14.58 -17.28
C LYS A 103 7.39 15.81 -18.02
N GLY A 104 6.91 16.83 -17.31
CA GLY A 104 6.34 18.05 -17.89
C GLY A 104 7.36 18.99 -18.52
N GLY A 105 8.60 19.03 -18.03
CA GLY A 105 9.66 19.91 -18.53
C GLY A 105 10.19 19.57 -19.94
N ARG A 106 9.60 18.62 -20.65
CA ARG A 106 10.12 18.06 -21.91
C ARG A 106 9.16 18.13 -23.10
N GLY A 107 8.18 19.05 -23.06
CA GLY A 107 7.47 19.50 -24.27
C GLY A 107 6.28 18.66 -24.73
N HIS A 108 5.55 18.01 -23.81
CA HIS A 108 4.27 17.38 -24.13
C HIS A 108 3.11 18.39 -24.01
N ASP A 109 2.17 18.37 -24.97
CA ASP A 109 1.01 19.28 -25.01
C ASP A 109 0.03 19.08 -23.83
N LYS A 110 0.05 17.90 -23.21
CA LYS A 110 -0.77 17.56 -22.04
C LYS A 110 0.10 17.01 -20.91
N PRO A 111 -0.23 17.30 -19.63
CA PRO A 111 0.41 16.65 -18.51
C PRO A 111 0.22 15.14 -18.58
N GLY A 112 1.30 14.40 -18.31
CA GLY A 112 1.22 12.95 -18.17
C GLY A 112 0.29 12.52 -17.04
N MET A 113 -0.36 11.37 -17.24
CA MET A 113 -1.11 10.69 -16.19
C MET A 113 -0.17 10.05 -15.17
N ILE A 114 -0.58 10.06 -13.90
CA ILE A 114 0.07 9.32 -12.82
C ILE A 114 -0.95 8.38 -12.18
N ALA A 115 -0.63 7.09 -12.13
CA ALA A 115 -1.36 6.10 -11.35
C ALA A 115 -0.52 5.67 -10.13
N LEU A 116 -1.14 5.57 -8.96
CA LEU A 116 -0.50 4.96 -7.78
C LEU A 116 -0.81 3.47 -7.74
N MET A 117 0.16 2.64 -7.36
CA MET A 117 -0.05 1.22 -7.10
C MET A 117 0.59 0.83 -5.78
N GLY A 118 -0.24 0.44 -4.82
CA GLY A 118 0.19 -0.09 -3.54
C GLY A 118 0.26 -1.61 -3.61
N HIS A 119 1.33 -2.19 -3.07
CA HIS A 119 1.46 -3.63 -2.81
C HIS A 119 1.42 -3.86 -1.31
N SER A 120 0.67 -4.87 -0.86
CA SER A 120 0.61 -5.23 0.56
C SER A 120 0.21 -4.01 1.39
N THR A 121 0.95 -3.72 2.45
CA THR A 121 0.82 -2.52 3.30
C THR A 121 1.02 -1.20 2.55
N GLY A 122 1.71 -1.17 1.41
CA GLY A 122 1.71 0.00 0.51
C GLY A 122 0.33 0.34 -0.06
N SER A 123 -0.64 -0.60 -0.01
CA SER A 123 -2.05 -0.31 -0.28
C SER A 123 -2.69 0.59 0.79
N GLN A 124 -2.21 0.54 2.04
CA GLN A 124 -2.64 1.45 3.10
C GLN A 124 -2.26 2.87 2.72
N ASP A 125 -1.02 3.09 2.25
CA ASP A 125 -0.55 4.39 1.78
C ASP A 125 -1.40 4.92 0.61
N VAL A 126 -1.70 4.08 -0.37
CA VAL A 126 -2.53 4.49 -1.52
C VAL A 126 -3.92 4.87 -1.06
N LEU A 127 -4.59 4.05 -0.24
CA LEU A 127 -5.93 4.39 0.24
C LEU A 127 -5.88 5.68 1.08
N HIS A 128 -4.93 5.79 2.01
CA HIS A 128 -4.72 6.96 2.86
C HIS A 128 -4.43 8.24 2.05
N TYR A 129 -3.66 8.14 0.97
CA TYR A 129 -3.41 9.26 0.06
C TYR A 129 -4.71 9.83 -0.52
N LEU A 130 -5.67 8.95 -0.81
CA LEU A 130 -6.92 9.26 -1.50
C LEU A 130 -8.03 9.73 -0.55
N TYR A 131 -8.11 9.20 0.67
CA TYR A 131 -9.19 9.53 1.61
C TYR A 131 -8.83 10.59 2.67
N SER A 132 -7.55 10.80 2.95
CA SER A 132 -7.13 11.75 4.01
C SER A 132 -7.35 13.22 3.61
N PRO A 133 -7.56 14.12 4.59
CA PRO A 133 -7.62 15.56 4.35
C PRO A 133 -6.40 16.08 3.57
N ASN A 134 -6.60 17.14 2.77
CA ASN A 134 -5.54 17.77 2.00
C ASN A 134 -5.66 19.30 2.07
N PRO A 135 -4.79 20.01 2.80
CA PRO A 135 -3.62 19.49 3.53
C PRO A 135 -4.00 18.61 4.74
N LEU A 136 -3.09 17.75 5.20
CA LEU A 136 -3.29 16.96 6.44
C LEU A 136 -3.39 17.87 7.65
N GLN A 137 -2.43 18.81 7.74
CA GLN A 137 -2.40 19.83 8.77
C GLN A 137 -2.82 21.17 8.16
N ALA A 138 -3.85 21.78 8.74
CA ALA A 138 -4.30 23.10 8.31
C ALA A 138 -3.15 24.12 8.43
N GLY A 139 -2.81 24.79 7.32
CA GLY A 139 -1.76 25.79 7.28
C GLY A 139 -0.35 25.28 6.97
N SER A 140 -0.12 23.97 6.77
CA SER A 140 1.23 23.43 6.45
C SER A 140 1.76 23.86 5.07
N GLY A 141 0.88 24.29 4.16
CA GLY A 141 1.21 24.63 2.78
C GLY A 141 1.54 23.42 1.89
N LEU A 142 1.76 22.24 2.47
CA LEU A 142 1.98 20.99 1.76
C LEU A 142 0.65 20.45 1.24
N LYS A 143 0.48 20.47 -0.08
CA LYS A 143 -0.72 19.93 -0.75
C LYS A 143 -0.34 18.79 -1.66
N ARG A 144 -0.94 17.62 -1.40
CA ARG A 144 -0.85 16.47 -2.31
C ARG A 144 -1.59 16.81 -3.61
N GLN A 145 -1.11 16.27 -4.72
CA GLN A 145 -1.73 16.49 -6.03
C GLN A 145 -2.66 15.32 -6.37
N PRO A 146 -3.85 15.55 -6.93
CA PRO A 146 -4.70 14.45 -7.39
C PRO A 146 -3.98 13.56 -8.41
N VAL A 147 -4.26 12.26 -8.36
CA VAL A 147 -3.74 11.25 -9.27
C VAL A 147 -4.83 10.77 -10.23
N ASP A 148 -4.40 10.23 -11.36
CA ASP A 148 -5.26 9.90 -12.49
C ASP A 148 -5.84 8.48 -12.35
N GLY A 149 -5.18 7.59 -11.60
CA GLY A 149 -5.67 6.25 -11.25
C GLY A 149 -5.03 5.71 -9.97
N ALA A 150 -5.63 4.67 -9.39
CA ALA A 150 -5.08 3.99 -8.22
C ALA A 150 -5.29 2.47 -8.32
N ILE A 151 -4.34 1.70 -7.80
CA ILE A 151 -4.36 0.23 -7.74
C ILE A 151 -4.00 -0.21 -6.32
N LEU A 152 -4.80 -1.08 -5.72
CA LEU A 152 -4.48 -1.78 -4.46
C LEU A 152 -4.25 -3.26 -4.79
N GLN A 153 -3.02 -3.74 -4.63
CA GLN A 153 -2.68 -5.15 -4.84
C GLN A 153 -2.36 -5.82 -3.51
N ALA A 154 -3.05 -6.93 -3.24
CA ALA A 154 -3.06 -7.61 -1.95
C ALA A 154 -3.25 -6.66 -0.73
N PRO A 155 -4.30 -5.82 -0.70
CA PRO A 155 -4.65 -5.11 0.52
C PRO A 155 -5.13 -6.11 1.58
N VAL A 156 -4.38 -6.26 2.67
CA VAL A 156 -4.67 -7.19 3.77
C VAL A 156 -4.61 -6.48 5.12
N SER A 157 -5.27 -7.04 6.14
CA SER A 157 -5.24 -6.50 7.49
C SER A 157 -4.10 -7.11 8.32
N ASP A 158 -3.15 -6.28 8.74
CA ASP A 158 -2.11 -6.68 9.70
C ASP A 158 -2.72 -7.12 11.04
N ARG A 159 -3.82 -6.47 11.47
CA ARG A 159 -4.57 -6.84 12.68
C ARG A 159 -5.12 -8.25 12.56
N GLU A 160 -5.85 -8.58 11.49
CA GLU A 160 -6.44 -9.90 11.35
C GLU A 160 -5.38 -11.00 11.18
N TYR A 161 -4.28 -10.70 10.48
CA TYR A 161 -3.14 -11.61 10.40
C TYR A 161 -2.50 -11.88 11.77
N LEU A 162 -2.35 -10.83 12.60
CA LEU A 162 -1.89 -10.98 13.98
C LEU A 162 -2.88 -11.80 14.81
N LEU A 163 -4.19 -11.52 14.71
CA LEU A 163 -5.23 -12.29 15.40
C LEU A 163 -5.21 -13.77 15.01
N GLN A 164 -4.89 -14.10 13.76
CA GLN A 164 -4.73 -15.50 13.34
C GLN A 164 -3.58 -16.15 14.10
N THR A 165 -2.44 -15.47 14.19
CA THR A 165 -1.27 -15.93 14.93
C THR A 165 -1.60 -16.15 16.41
N LEU A 166 -2.33 -15.20 17.01
CA LEU A 166 -2.76 -15.22 18.41
C LEU A 166 -3.84 -16.27 18.69
N GLY A 167 -4.73 -16.56 17.74
CA GLY A 167 -5.91 -17.44 17.92
C GLY A 167 -5.64 -18.95 17.90
N THR A 168 -4.38 -19.37 17.77
CA THR A 168 -4.02 -20.80 17.67
C THR A 168 -3.99 -21.48 19.04
N GLY A 169 -5.14 -21.92 19.58
CA GLY A 169 -5.41 -22.49 20.94
C GLY A 169 -4.42 -23.52 21.53
N SER A 170 -3.15 -23.14 21.63
CA SER A 170 -1.98 -23.87 22.07
C SER A 170 -1.34 -23.09 23.22
N ALA A 171 -0.52 -23.73 24.05
CA ALA A 171 0.19 -23.02 25.12
C ALA A 171 1.06 -21.85 24.61
N THR A 172 1.55 -21.96 23.37
CA THR A 172 2.27 -20.87 22.69
C THR A 172 1.37 -19.64 22.45
N SER A 173 0.12 -19.85 22.04
CA SER A 173 -0.86 -18.77 21.81
C SER A 173 -1.21 -18.03 23.10
N GLU A 174 -1.33 -18.71 24.24
CA GLU A 174 -1.58 -18.05 25.53
C GLU A 174 -0.42 -17.14 25.94
N ALA A 175 0.82 -17.63 25.80
CA ALA A 175 2.01 -16.83 26.09
C ALA A 175 2.13 -15.61 25.17
N LEU A 176 1.88 -15.78 23.87
CA LEU A 176 1.87 -14.69 22.90
C LEU A 176 0.76 -13.67 23.18
N THR A 177 -0.42 -14.13 23.54
CA THR A 177 -1.56 -13.26 23.92
C THR A 177 -1.21 -12.41 25.14
N LYS A 178 -0.50 -12.98 26.12
CA LYS A 178 -0.02 -12.22 27.27
C LYS A 178 0.97 -11.12 26.86
N VAL A 179 1.97 -11.46 26.04
CA VAL A 179 2.96 -10.49 25.52
C VAL A 179 2.26 -9.37 24.73
N TYR A 180 1.31 -9.73 23.88
CA TYR A 180 0.49 -8.78 23.13
C TYR A 180 -0.25 -7.81 24.05
N ASN A 181 -0.96 -8.32 25.06
CA ASN A 181 -1.71 -7.47 26.00
C ASN A 181 -0.80 -6.55 26.82
N GLU A 182 0.37 -7.03 27.24
CA GLU A 182 1.37 -6.21 27.94
C GLU A 182 1.91 -5.08 27.06
N LEU A 183 2.19 -5.36 25.78
CA LEU A 183 2.63 -4.36 24.81
C LEU A 183 1.53 -3.34 24.50
N VAL A 184 0.28 -3.77 24.33
CA VAL A 184 -0.87 -2.87 24.15
C VAL A 184 -1.03 -1.93 25.35
N ALA A 185 -0.96 -2.48 26.57
CA ALA A 185 -1.07 -1.68 27.79
C ALA A 185 0.07 -0.66 27.91
N LEU A 186 1.31 -1.07 27.63
CA LEU A 186 2.48 -0.18 27.62
C LEU A 186 2.35 0.92 26.56
N ALA A 187 1.97 0.55 25.34
CA ALA A 187 1.82 1.50 24.24
C ALA A 187 0.71 2.52 24.52
N LYS A 188 -0.44 2.09 25.05
CA LYS A 188 -1.54 2.98 25.47
C LYS A 188 -1.08 3.94 26.57
N ALA A 189 -0.33 3.46 27.55
CA ALA A 189 0.22 4.29 28.62
C ALA A 189 1.20 5.35 28.07
N ASN A 190 2.09 4.98 27.15
CA ASN A 190 3.02 5.90 26.51
C ASN A 190 2.30 6.99 25.72
N VAL A 191 1.30 6.62 24.90
CA VAL A 191 0.50 7.58 24.13
C VAL A 191 -0.29 8.52 25.05
N ALA A 192 -0.92 8.00 26.11
CA ALA A 192 -1.64 8.82 27.09
C ALA A 192 -0.73 9.83 27.83
N ALA A 193 0.56 9.50 27.99
CA ALA A 193 1.57 10.39 28.54
C ALA A 193 2.17 11.39 27.53
N GLY A 194 1.71 11.39 26.27
CA GLY A 194 2.24 12.24 25.20
C GLY A 194 3.55 11.73 24.57
N ASN A 195 3.95 10.49 24.86
CA ASN A 195 5.22 9.89 24.41
C ASN A 195 5.00 8.87 23.29
N MET A 196 4.27 9.26 22.24
CA MET A 196 3.85 8.35 21.16
C MET A 196 5.01 7.66 20.41
N ASP A 197 6.14 8.34 20.25
CA ASP A 197 7.33 7.83 19.56
C ASP A 197 8.20 6.89 20.43
N THR A 198 7.76 6.56 21.65
CA THR A 198 8.49 5.64 22.52
C THR A 198 8.56 4.26 21.89
N ALA A 199 9.76 3.80 21.55
CA ALA A 199 9.99 2.46 21.03
C ALA A 199 9.63 1.41 22.10
N LEU A 200 8.85 0.41 21.69
CA LEU A 200 8.53 -0.74 22.53
C LEU A 200 9.73 -1.68 22.62
N PRO A 201 9.80 -2.54 23.65
CA PRO A 201 10.88 -3.50 23.79
C PRO A 201 10.97 -4.45 22.57
N LEU A 202 12.05 -4.34 21.80
CA LEU A 202 12.31 -5.14 20.58
C LEU A 202 12.15 -6.66 20.81
N ALA A 203 12.62 -7.15 21.96
CA ALA A 203 12.51 -8.57 22.31
C ALA A 203 11.06 -9.03 22.53
N ALA A 204 10.15 -8.12 22.90
CA ALA A 204 8.74 -8.43 23.08
C ALA A 204 7.98 -8.30 21.76
N THR A 205 8.23 -7.26 20.96
CA THR A 205 7.61 -7.14 19.63
C THR A 205 8.04 -8.29 18.72
N ALA A 206 9.29 -8.75 18.79
CA ALA A 206 9.75 -9.88 18.00
C ALA A 206 9.09 -11.22 18.38
N GLN A 207 8.62 -11.38 19.61
CA GLN A 207 7.81 -12.56 19.97
C GLN A 207 6.48 -12.59 19.22
N LEU A 208 5.94 -11.44 18.82
CA LEU A 208 4.74 -11.34 17.99
C LEU A 208 5.02 -11.51 16.48
N GLY A 209 6.26 -11.85 16.10
CA GLY A 209 6.65 -12.08 14.71
C GLY A 209 7.17 -10.84 13.96
N TYR A 210 7.31 -9.69 14.63
CA TYR A 210 7.96 -8.52 14.04
C TYR A 210 9.50 -8.72 13.94
N PRO A 211 10.19 -8.09 12.97
CA PRO A 211 11.64 -8.24 12.83
C PRO A 211 12.42 -7.74 14.07
N HIS A 212 13.51 -8.43 14.41
CA HIS A 212 14.34 -8.12 15.59
C HIS A 212 15.13 -6.81 15.49
N ASP A 213 15.26 -6.26 14.29
CA ASP A 213 16.05 -5.07 13.96
C ASP A 213 15.17 -3.86 13.61
N VAL A 214 13.84 -3.98 13.73
CA VAL A 214 12.92 -2.88 13.48
C VAL A 214 12.34 -2.34 14.79
N PRO A 215 12.65 -1.10 15.19
CA PRO A 215 12.00 -0.48 16.34
C PRO A 215 10.55 -0.12 15.99
N LEU A 216 9.59 -0.52 16.83
CA LEU A 216 8.19 -0.12 16.71
C LEU A 216 7.87 0.90 17.80
N SER A 217 7.47 2.11 17.40
CA SER A 217 6.93 3.11 18.30
C SER A 217 5.60 2.66 18.91
N SER A 218 5.23 3.27 20.03
CA SER A 218 3.98 2.97 20.73
C SER A 218 2.76 3.33 19.88
N HIS A 219 2.79 4.47 19.17
CA HIS A 219 1.73 4.82 18.21
C HIS A 219 1.66 3.82 17.06
N ARG A 220 2.78 3.53 16.38
CA ARG A 220 2.77 2.62 15.22
C ARG A 220 2.29 1.22 15.60
N PHE A 221 2.72 0.70 16.75
CA PHE A 221 2.24 -0.58 17.25
C PHE A 221 0.73 -0.59 17.48
N LEU A 222 0.18 0.43 18.14
CA LEU A 222 -1.28 0.53 18.32
C LEU A 222 -2.00 0.66 16.98
N SER A 223 -1.46 1.41 16.04
CA SER A 223 -2.06 1.61 14.72
C SER A 223 -2.17 0.30 13.94
N ILE A 224 -1.07 -0.44 13.80
CA ILE A 224 -1.01 -1.74 13.11
C ILE A 224 -1.91 -2.78 13.79
N THR A 225 -1.87 -2.84 15.13
CA THR A 225 -2.61 -3.89 15.86
C THR A 225 -4.08 -3.56 16.09
N SER A 226 -4.43 -2.26 16.09
CA SER A 226 -5.77 -1.72 16.29
C SER A 226 -6.60 -2.49 17.34
N PRO A 227 -6.13 -2.54 18.61
CA PRO A 227 -6.68 -3.44 19.63
C PRO A 227 -8.13 -3.15 20.01
N ASP A 228 -8.62 -1.94 19.71
CA ASP A 228 -9.98 -1.49 20.02
C ASP A 228 -10.90 -1.55 18.78
N SER A 229 -10.46 -2.20 17.69
CA SER A 229 -11.25 -2.46 16.49
C SER A 229 -12.16 -3.69 16.67
N PRO A 230 -13.41 -3.69 16.15
CA PRO A 230 -13.96 -2.77 15.15
C PRO A 230 -14.61 -1.48 15.69
N GLU A 231 -14.70 -1.30 17.00
CA GLU A 231 -15.36 -0.13 17.60
C GLU A 231 -14.59 1.18 17.38
N SER A 232 -13.26 1.13 17.43
CA SER A 232 -12.36 2.28 17.28
C SER A 232 -11.08 1.93 16.52
N PRO A 233 -11.17 1.62 15.20
CA PRO A 233 -10.01 1.27 14.37
C PRO A 233 -9.05 2.46 14.19
N LEU A 234 -7.74 2.18 14.27
CA LEU A 234 -6.68 3.19 14.08
C LEU A 234 -6.23 3.25 12.61
N GLU A 235 -5.16 4.00 12.33
CA GLU A 235 -4.83 4.49 10.98
C GLU A 235 -4.53 3.37 9.98
N ASP A 236 -3.81 2.32 10.40
CA ASP A 236 -3.44 1.19 9.53
C ASP A 236 -4.58 0.17 9.33
N ASP A 237 -5.58 0.15 10.23
CA ASP A 237 -6.72 -0.76 10.12
C ASP A 237 -7.76 -0.23 9.13
N LEU A 238 -7.43 -0.45 7.85
CA LEU A 238 -8.23 -0.04 6.69
C LEU A 238 -8.90 -1.22 5.99
N PHE A 239 -8.43 -2.43 6.25
CA PHE A 239 -8.77 -3.63 5.48
C PHE A 239 -9.31 -4.78 6.32
N SER A 240 -9.50 -4.63 7.65
CA SER A 240 -10.10 -5.71 8.44
C SER A 240 -11.51 -6.03 7.98
N SER A 241 -11.83 -7.32 7.95
CA SER A 241 -13.11 -7.83 7.46
C SER A 241 -14.32 -7.45 8.32
N ASP A 242 -14.08 -7.13 9.60
CA ASP A 242 -15.07 -6.79 10.62
C ASP A 242 -15.28 -5.27 10.82
N LEU A 243 -14.57 -4.41 10.07
CA LEU A 243 -14.81 -2.96 10.11
C LEU A 243 -16.27 -2.67 9.78
N ASN A 244 -16.91 -1.74 10.49
CA ASN A 244 -18.28 -1.34 10.22
C ASN A 244 -18.41 -0.50 8.93
N ASP A 245 -19.63 -0.41 8.37
CA ASP A 245 -19.87 0.31 7.11
C ASP A 245 -19.57 1.82 7.25
N ASP A 246 -19.80 2.41 8.43
CA ASP A 246 -19.46 3.82 8.68
C ASP A 246 -17.96 4.08 8.53
N ARG A 247 -17.11 3.17 9.01
CA ARG A 247 -15.66 3.24 8.82
C ARG A 247 -15.27 3.07 7.36
N LEU A 248 -15.90 2.14 6.63
CA LEU A 248 -15.66 1.98 5.19
C LEU A 248 -16.08 3.24 4.40
N LEU A 249 -17.14 3.92 4.82
CA LEU A 249 -17.55 5.21 4.24
C LEU A 249 -16.56 6.33 4.55
N GLN A 250 -15.96 6.34 5.74
CA GLN A 250 -14.93 7.30 6.12
C GLN A 250 -13.62 7.11 5.35
N THR A 251 -13.36 5.92 4.81
CA THR A 251 -12.16 5.59 4.02
C THR A 251 -12.48 5.47 2.53
N PHE A 252 -12.96 4.31 2.07
CA PHE A 252 -13.32 4.04 0.67
C PHE A 252 -14.37 5.01 0.13
N GLY A 253 -15.42 5.29 0.90
CA GLY A 253 -16.45 6.26 0.50
C GLY A 253 -15.89 7.70 0.39
N ALA A 254 -14.97 8.08 1.27
CA ALA A 254 -14.42 9.42 1.28
C ALA A 254 -13.60 9.75 0.02
N ILE A 255 -13.07 8.76 -0.72
CA ILE A 255 -12.35 8.96 -1.99
C ILE A 255 -13.14 9.86 -2.94
N GLY A 256 -14.47 9.66 -3.01
CA GLY A 256 -15.35 10.45 -3.87
C GLY A 256 -15.41 11.93 -3.51
N SER A 257 -15.46 12.23 -2.21
CA SER A 257 -15.56 13.60 -1.70
C SER A 257 -14.22 14.34 -1.65
N ARG A 258 -13.09 13.62 -1.53
CA ARG A 258 -11.75 14.23 -1.41
C ARG A 258 -11.19 14.77 -2.72
N GLY A 259 -11.64 14.23 -3.86
CA GLY A 259 -11.18 14.68 -5.18
C GLY A 259 -9.70 14.36 -5.47
N MET A 260 -9.10 13.43 -4.72
CA MET A 260 -7.71 13.00 -4.90
C MET A 260 -7.55 11.96 -6.02
N LEU A 261 -8.64 11.35 -6.46
CA LEU A 261 -8.70 10.42 -7.59
C LEU A 261 -9.57 10.98 -8.71
N LYS A 262 -8.97 11.15 -9.90
CA LYS A 262 -9.70 11.62 -11.09
C LYS A 262 -10.39 10.50 -11.85
N GLY A 263 -9.70 9.36 -12.02
CA GLY A 263 -10.23 8.16 -12.64
C GLY A 263 -10.79 7.19 -11.60
N SER A 264 -10.37 5.93 -11.72
CA SER A 264 -10.90 4.82 -10.93
C SER A 264 -9.87 4.20 -9.98
N LEU A 265 -10.35 3.29 -9.13
CA LEU A 265 -9.62 2.46 -8.18
C LEU A 265 -9.77 1.01 -8.62
N LEU A 266 -8.66 0.33 -8.88
CA LEU A 266 -8.60 -1.09 -9.17
C LEU A 266 -8.11 -1.86 -7.93
N VAL A 267 -8.83 -2.90 -7.52
CA VAL A 267 -8.48 -3.70 -6.32
C VAL A 267 -8.25 -5.15 -6.71
N LEU A 268 -7.04 -5.65 -6.44
CA LEU A 268 -6.50 -6.95 -6.90
C LEU A 268 -5.97 -7.79 -5.71
N PRO A 269 -6.86 -8.29 -4.83
CA PRO A 269 -6.47 -9.23 -3.78
C PRO A 269 -6.09 -10.60 -4.36
N GLY A 270 -5.22 -11.34 -3.68
CA GLY A 270 -4.89 -12.72 -4.05
C GLY A 270 -5.93 -13.72 -3.55
N GLU A 271 -6.38 -14.63 -4.42
CA GLU A 271 -7.32 -15.69 -4.03
C GLU A 271 -6.73 -16.61 -2.94
N GLU A 272 -5.45 -16.97 -3.09
CA GLU A 272 -4.72 -17.85 -2.16
C GLU A 272 -3.79 -17.07 -1.21
N ASP A 273 -4.04 -15.77 -1.02
CA ASP A 273 -3.26 -14.91 -0.10
C ASP A 273 -3.21 -15.50 1.31
N GLU A 274 -2.00 -15.84 1.75
CA GLU A 274 -1.66 -16.55 2.98
C GLU A 274 -1.69 -15.66 4.24
N TYR A 275 -1.75 -14.33 4.07
CA TYR A 275 -1.89 -13.39 5.18
C TYR A 275 -3.35 -13.08 5.51
N VAL A 276 -4.29 -13.47 4.64
CA VAL A 276 -5.72 -13.31 4.89
C VAL A 276 -6.25 -14.52 5.66
N PRO A 277 -6.85 -14.33 6.84
CA PRO A 277 -7.28 -15.48 7.61
C PRO A 277 -8.42 -16.28 7.01
N MET A 278 -8.45 -17.58 7.30
CA MET A 278 -9.43 -18.52 6.75
C MET A 278 -10.89 -18.19 7.07
N TRP A 279 -11.16 -17.43 8.14
CA TRP A 279 -12.53 -17.01 8.48
C TRP A 279 -13.02 -15.83 7.63
N VAL A 280 -12.13 -15.15 6.92
CA VAL A 280 -12.45 -13.99 6.10
C VAL A 280 -12.99 -14.46 4.75
N ASN A 281 -14.20 -14.01 4.40
CA ASN A 281 -14.76 -14.15 3.07
C ASN A 281 -14.27 -12.99 2.19
N LYS A 282 -13.31 -13.26 1.29
CA LYS A 282 -12.62 -12.25 0.48
C LYS A 282 -13.56 -11.58 -0.53
N GLU A 283 -14.50 -12.32 -1.12
CA GLU A 283 -15.48 -11.80 -2.06
C GLU A 283 -16.46 -10.85 -1.38
N MET A 284 -16.98 -11.24 -0.21
CA MET A 284 -17.88 -10.39 0.58
C MET A 284 -17.14 -9.13 1.05
N LEU A 285 -15.88 -9.25 1.46
CA LEU A 285 -15.07 -8.09 1.85
C LEU A 285 -14.88 -7.12 0.68
N LEU A 286 -14.57 -7.64 -0.51
CA LEU A 286 -14.43 -6.83 -1.72
C LEU A 286 -15.74 -6.13 -2.10
N GLU A 287 -16.87 -6.82 -2.01
CA GLU A 287 -18.21 -6.26 -2.25
C GLU A 287 -18.52 -5.10 -1.29
N ARG A 288 -18.15 -5.22 0.00
CA ARG A 288 -18.32 -4.15 0.98
C ARG A 288 -17.49 -2.91 0.63
N TRP A 289 -16.24 -3.08 0.20
CA TRP A 289 -15.39 -1.97 -0.26
C TRP A 289 -15.94 -1.31 -1.52
N GLU A 290 -16.43 -2.10 -2.47
CA GLU A 290 -17.11 -1.60 -3.68
C GLU A 290 -18.34 -0.76 -3.33
N ASN A 291 -19.19 -1.28 -2.44
CA ASN A 291 -20.42 -0.60 -2.02
C ASN A 291 -20.13 0.73 -1.32
N ALA A 292 -19.17 0.76 -0.36
CA ALA A 292 -18.76 1.99 0.30
C ALA A 292 -18.18 3.01 -0.69
N THR A 293 -17.33 2.56 -1.63
CA THR A 293 -16.76 3.41 -2.68
C THR A 293 -17.87 4.03 -3.54
N LYS A 294 -18.82 3.23 -4.03
CA LYS A 294 -19.94 3.70 -4.87
C LYS A 294 -20.86 4.65 -4.12
N GLN A 295 -21.17 4.35 -2.85
CA GLN A 295 -22.02 5.20 -2.02
C GLN A 295 -21.40 6.59 -1.80
N GLY A 296 -20.09 6.67 -1.58
CA GLY A 296 -19.37 7.93 -1.40
C GLY A 296 -18.97 8.64 -2.71
N ALA A 297 -19.13 8.00 -3.86
CA ALA A 297 -18.64 8.51 -5.14
C ALA A 297 -19.40 9.71 -5.70
N GLY A 298 -20.60 10.02 -5.19
CA GLY A 298 -21.42 11.13 -5.67
C GLY A 298 -21.81 11.00 -7.16
N GLY A 299 -22.03 9.77 -7.62
CA GLY A 299 -22.38 9.46 -9.02
C GLY A 299 -21.20 9.31 -9.98
N ARG A 300 -19.95 9.37 -9.50
CA ARG A 300 -18.76 9.04 -10.31
C ARG A 300 -18.47 7.55 -10.30
N ASP A 301 -17.98 7.01 -11.41
CA ASP A 301 -17.51 5.63 -11.50
C ASP A 301 -16.07 5.51 -10.94
N ILE A 302 -15.97 5.50 -9.61
CA ILE A 302 -14.69 5.43 -8.90
C ILE A 302 -14.20 3.98 -8.79
N TRP A 303 -15.08 3.01 -8.58
CA TRP A 303 -14.68 1.60 -8.51
C TRP A 303 -14.49 1.04 -9.92
N ASP A 304 -13.30 0.49 -10.23
CA ASP A 304 -13.11 -0.19 -11.51
C ASP A 304 -13.79 -1.57 -11.47
N THR A 305 -14.66 -1.81 -12.45
CA THR A 305 -15.45 -3.05 -12.57
C THR A 305 -14.61 -4.30 -12.85
N THR A 306 -13.31 -4.14 -13.14
CA THR A 306 -12.36 -5.24 -13.29
C THR A 306 -11.62 -5.55 -12.00
N SER A 307 -11.96 -4.91 -10.87
CA SER A 307 -11.52 -5.33 -9.54
C SER A 307 -12.01 -6.76 -9.25
N GLY A 308 -11.25 -7.52 -8.47
CA GLY A 308 -11.56 -8.93 -8.20
C GLY A 308 -10.34 -9.71 -7.75
N LEU A 309 -10.58 -10.87 -7.15
CA LEU A 309 -9.53 -11.81 -6.77
C LEU A 309 -8.70 -12.20 -8.00
N VAL A 310 -7.39 -12.22 -7.84
CA VAL A 310 -6.46 -12.81 -8.80
C VAL A 310 -6.37 -14.30 -8.51
N ALA A 311 -6.91 -15.11 -9.41
CA ALA A 311 -7.06 -16.54 -9.22
C ALA A 311 -5.71 -17.24 -8.96
N GLY A 312 -5.65 -18.09 -7.95
CA GLY A 312 -4.45 -18.79 -7.49
C GLY A 312 -3.30 -17.91 -6.98
N ALA A 313 -3.49 -16.59 -6.88
CA ALA A 313 -2.42 -15.70 -6.44
C ALA A 313 -2.22 -15.74 -4.93
N PHE A 314 -0.97 -15.92 -4.51
CA PHE A 314 -0.50 -15.62 -3.16
C PHE A 314 -0.38 -14.10 -2.94
N HIS A 315 -0.01 -13.70 -1.73
CA HIS A 315 0.14 -12.30 -1.34
C HIS A 315 1.06 -11.50 -2.28
N SER A 316 2.21 -12.08 -2.57
CA SER A 316 3.14 -11.64 -3.59
C SER A 316 3.34 -12.80 -4.57
N PRO A 317 2.85 -12.72 -5.83
CA PRO A 317 2.86 -13.85 -6.77
C PRO A 317 4.26 -14.13 -7.32
N SER A 318 5.13 -14.62 -6.45
CA SER A 318 6.54 -14.92 -6.69
C SER A 318 6.76 -16.44 -6.77
N GLY A 319 7.77 -16.87 -7.52
CA GLY A 319 8.10 -18.29 -7.68
C GLY A 319 7.46 -18.95 -8.90
N ARG A 320 7.74 -20.24 -9.08
CA ARG A 320 7.35 -21.00 -10.28
C ARG A 320 5.87 -21.34 -10.31
N THR A 321 5.28 -21.64 -9.16
CA THR A 321 3.85 -21.98 -9.05
C THR A 321 2.95 -20.76 -9.25
N GLN A 322 3.50 -19.55 -9.12
CA GLN A 322 2.80 -18.28 -9.24
C GLN A 322 2.94 -17.65 -10.64
N GLU A 323 3.41 -18.38 -11.65
CA GLU A 323 3.59 -17.84 -13.01
C GLU A 323 2.27 -17.38 -13.66
N GLU A 324 1.24 -18.21 -13.67
CA GLU A 324 -0.06 -17.87 -14.25
C GLU A 324 -0.79 -16.77 -13.44
N PRO A 325 -0.88 -16.84 -12.10
CA PRO A 325 -1.43 -15.75 -11.30
C PRO A 325 -0.71 -14.41 -11.54
N ARG A 326 0.63 -14.43 -11.68
CA ARG A 326 1.41 -13.24 -12.00
C ARG A 326 1.12 -12.69 -13.39
N LYS A 327 0.95 -13.55 -14.40
CA LYS A 327 0.54 -13.12 -15.75
C LYS A 327 -0.84 -12.45 -15.74
N GLU A 328 -1.81 -13.01 -15.02
CA GLU A 328 -3.14 -12.40 -14.90
C GLU A 328 -3.07 -11.05 -14.18
N LEU A 329 -2.32 -10.96 -13.07
CA LEU A 329 -2.07 -9.70 -12.37
C LEU A 329 -1.49 -8.63 -13.32
N VAL A 330 -0.41 -8.97 -14.03
CA VAL A 330 0.25 -8.06 -14.99
C VAL A 330 -0.71 -7.64 -16.09
N SER A 331 -1.49 -8.58 -16.64
CA SER A 331 -2.48 -8.30 -17.69
C SER A 331 -3.59 -7.37 -17.21
N ARG A 332 -4.07 -7.52 -15.96
CA ARG A 332 -5.08 -6.62 -15.38
C ARG A 332 -4.54 -5.21 -15.20
N VAL A 333 -3.32 -5.06 -14.68
CA VAL A 333 -2.65 -3.76 -14.53
C VAL A 333 -2.46 -3.09 -15.90
N GLU A 334 -1.96 -3.83 -16.90
CA GLU A 334 -1.78 -3.30 -18.26
C GLU A 334 -3.10 -2.84 -18.89
N ARG A 335 -4.15 -3.69 -18.83
CA ARG A 335 -5.48 -3.35 -19.36
C ARG A 335 -6.05 -2.10 -18.68
N TYR A 336 -5.88 -1.98 -17.38
CA TYR A 336 -6.32 -0.84 -16.60
C TYR A 336 -5.65 0.46 -17.04
N LEU A 337 -4.31 0.47 -17.13
CA LEU A 337 -3.56 1.66 -17.56
C LEU A 337 -3.85 2.04 -19.02
N ASN A 338 -4.02 1.05 -19.91
CA ASN A 338 -4.41 1.27 -21.30
C ASN A 338 -5.84 1.83 -21.44
N LYS A 339 -6.76 1.47 -20.54
CA LYS A 339 -8.11 2.04 -20.49
C LYS A 339 -8.05 3.52 -20.11
N MET A 340 -7.17 3.90 -19.16
CA MET A 340 -7.01 5.29 -18.73
C MET A 340 -6.56 6.22 -19.87
N GLU A 341 -5.76 5.74 -20.82
CA GLU A 341 -5.33 6.54 -21.99
C GLU A 341 -6.48 6.92 -22.95
N LYS A 342 -7.61 6.22 -22.85
CA LYS A 342 -8.76 6.38 -23.76
C LYS A 342 -9.88 7.26 -23.19
N LEU A 343 -9.76 7.70 -21.94
CA LEU A 343 -10.70 8.58 -21.24
C LEU A 343 -10.42 10.06 -21.52
#